data_AF-A0A016S5X1-F1
#
_entry.id   AF-A0A016S5X1-F1
#
_cell.length_a   1.000
_cell.length_b   1.000
_cell.length_c   1.000
_cell.angle_alpha   90.00
_cell.angle_beta   90.00
_cell.angle_gamma   90.00
#
_symmetry.space_group_name_H-M   'P 1'
#
loop_
_entity.id
_entity.type
_entity.pdbx_description
1 polymer ?
#
loop_
_entity_poly.entity_id
_entity_poly.type
_entity_poly.pdbx_seq_one_letter_code
_entity_poly.pdbx_strand_id
1 'polypeptide(L)'
;MQRQMLIKLVCAAKSTMPPPDLPTASSAPLFRKDLEGIAHELVTAELIDCHDLVIVAANLQKLIDLAEQKSDKRSVTFALNSGVAPNEIPDERTLTGFAQISLID
;
A
#
# COMPACT_ATOMS: atom_id res chain seq x y z
N MET A 1 -24.10 -4.28 -9.87
CA MET A 1 -23.49 -4.80 -8.64
C MET A 1 -22.02 -4.43 -8.63
N GLN A 2 -21.68 -3.22 -8.19
CA GLN A 2 -20.28 -2.79 -8.10
C GLN A 2 -19.72 -3.36 -6.80
N ARG A 3 -19.04 -4.52 -6.88
CA ARG A 3 -18.33 -5.10 -5.73
C ARG A 3 -17.29 -4.08 -5.26
N GLN A 4 -17.54 -3.50 -4.09
CA GLN A 4 -16.64 -2.54 -3.45
C GLN A 4 -15.49 -3.34 -2.83
N MET A 5 -14.51 -3.76 -3.64
CA MET A 5 -13.32 -4.43 -3.14
C MET A 5 -12.52 -3.43 -2.29
N LEU A 6 -12.39 -3.71 -0.99
CA LEU A 6 -11.68 -2.88 -0.03
C LEU A 6 -10.24 -3.39 0.10
N ILE A 7 -9.25 -2.55 -0.18
CA ILE A 7 -7.82 -2.91 -0.08
C ILE A 7 -7.34 -2.60 1.34
N LYS A 8 -6.82 -3.61 2.05
CA LYS A 8 -6.14 -3.44 3.34
C LYS A 8 -4.63 -3.52 3.12
N LEU A 9 -3.92 -2.43 3.42
CA LEU A 9 -2.48 -2.40 3.56
C LEU A 9 -2.13 -2.51 5.05
N VAL A 10 -1.24 -3.43 5.39
CA VAL A 10 -0.66 -3.57 6.74
C VAL A 10 0.86 -3.51 6.60
N CYS A 11 1.49 -2.55 7.27
CA CYS A 11 2.94 -2.39 7.36
C CYS A 11 3.32 -1.93 8.78
N ALA A 12 4.46 -2.41 9.30
CA ALA A 12 5.03 -1.92 10.55
C ALA A 12 5.95 -0.72 10.28
N ALA A 13 5.44 0.31 9.61
CA ALA A 13 6.22 1.53 9.35
C ALA A 13 6.14 2.49 10.54
N LYS A 14 7.28 3.14 10.78
CA LYS A 14 7.65 3.91 11.96
C LYS A 14 6.70 5.09 12.24
N SER A 15 6.16 5.11 13.46
CA SER A 15 5.42 6.23 14.03
C SER A 15 6.26 7.53 13.96
N THR A 16 5.85 8.44 13.09
CA THR A 16 6.20 9.86 13.17
C THR A 16 4.94 10.65 12.86
N MET A 17 4.65 11.64 13.68
CA MET A 17 3.45 12.47 13.57
C MET A 17 3.52 13.33 12.30
N PRO A 18 2.42 13.51 11.56
CA PRO A 18 2.39 14.44 10.43
C PRO A 18 2.51 15.89 10.92
N PRO A 19 3.23 16.77 10.21
CA PRO A 19 3.14 18.20 10.44
C PRO A 19 1.75 18.73 10.04
N PRO A 20 1.14 19.64 10.83
CA PRO A 20 -0.04 20.38 10.37
C PRO A 20 0.38 21.37 9.28
N ASP A 21 -0.51 21.56 8.29
CA ASP A 21 -0.49 22.53 7.20
C ASP A 21 0.11 22.12 5.84
N LEU A 22 -0.76 21.62 4.93
CA LEU A 22 -0.66 21.92 3.50
C LEU A 22 -2.07 21.89 2.84
N PRO A 23 -2.39 22.83 1.92
CA PRO A 23 -3.77 23.13 1.55
C PRO A 23 -4.43 22.07 0.67
N THR A 24 -5.73 21.90 0.92
CA THR A 24 -6.72 21.20 0.11
C THR A 24 -6.66 21.63 -1.35
N ALA A 25 -5.99 20.86 -2.20
CA ALA A 25 -6.07 21.02 -3.64
C ALA A 25 -7.40 20.41 -4.14
N SER A 26 -8.35 21.33 -4.32
CA SER A 26 -9.58 21.15 -5.09
C SER A 26 -9.31 20.55 -6.48
N SER A 27 -10.20 19.64 -6.89
CA SER A 27 -10.44 19.12 -8.25
C SER A 27 -9.37 18.22 -8.89
N ALA A 28 -9.54 16.89 -8.74
CA ALA A 28 -9.05 15.91 -9.72
C ALA A 28 -10.18 14.92 -10.08
N PRO A 29 -10.44 14.67 -11.37
CA PRO A 29 -11.56 13.88 -11.86
C PRO A 29 -11.33 12.39 -11.62
N LEU A 30 -12.40 11.64 -11.30
CA LEU A 30 -12.46 10.17 -11.35
C LEU A 30 -11.12 9.48 -11.02
N PHE A 31 -10.80 9.36 -9.73
CA PHE A 31 -9.82 8.38 -9.23
C PHE A 31 -10.30 6.97 -9.65
N ARG A 32 -9.99 6.61 -10.89
CA ARG A 32 -10.45 5.43 -11.60
C ARG A 32 -9.54 4.26 -11.25
N LYS A 33 -9.35 3.98 -9.96
CA LYS A 33 -8.62 2.79 -9.48
C LYS A 33 -7.27 2.56 -10.19
N ASP A 34 -6.58 3.61 -10.59
CA ASP A 34 -5.21 3.48 -11.08
C ASP A 34 -4.33 3.15 -9.88
N LEU A 35 -3.62 2.04 -9.96
CA LEU A 35 -2.85 1.49 -8.85
C LEU A 35 -1.75 2.44 -8.39
N GLU A 36 -1.25 3.27 -9.31
CA GLU A 36 -0.39 4.41 -9.02
C GLU A 36 -1.07 5.48 -8.18
N GLY A 37 -2.35 5.77 -8.42
CA GLY A 37 -3.12 6.70 -7.59
C GLY A 37 -3.28 6.18 -6.16
N ILE A 38 -3.58 4.88 -6.02
CA ILE A 38 -3.68 4.22 -4.71
C ILE A 38 -2.31 4.22 -4.01
N ALA A 39 -1.23 3.87 -4.71
CA ALA A 39 0.12 3.93 -4.16
C ALA A 39 0.51 5.35 -3.73
N HIS A 40 0.15 6.36 -4.53
CA HIS A 40 0.43 7.76 -4.22
C HIS A 40 -0.34 8.24 -2.98
N GLU A 41 -1.61 7.85 -2.81
CA GLU A 41 -2.35 8.14 -1.59
C GLU A 41 -1.73 7.49 -0.36
N LEU A 42 -1.18 6.28 -0.49
CA LEU A 42 -0.48 5.61 0.60
C LEU A 42 0.81 6.35 1.01
N VAL A 43 1.55 6.92 0.04
CA VAL A 43 2.70 7.79 0.33
C VAL A 43 2.25 9.09 1.00
N THR A 44 1.20 9.73 0.49
CA THR A 44 0.63 10.95 1.07
C THR A 44 0.11 10.73 2.50
N ALA A 45 -0.39 9.52 2.79
CA ALA A 45 -0.84 9.11 4.11
C ALA A 45 0.32 8.70 5.05
N GLU A 46 1.57 8.85 4.62
CA GLU A 46 2.78 8.44 5.36
C GLU A 46 2.77 6.96 5.80
N LEU A 47 2.02 6.11 5.09
CA LEU A 47 1.98 4.66 5.35
C LEU A 47 3.16 3.94 4.73
N ILE A 48 3.71 4.49 3.65
CA ILE A 48 4.84 3.95 2.88
C ILE A 48 5.78 5.08 2.46
N ASP A 49 7.05 4.76 2.29
CA ASP A 49 8.03 5.71 1.76
C ASP A 49 7.86 5.93 0.26
N CYS A 50 8.28 7.09 -0.24
CA CYS A 50 8.26 7.37 -1.68
C CYS A 50 9.15 6.39 -2.49
N HIS A 51 10.17 5.82 -1.85
CA HIS A 51 11.01 4.75 -2.40
C HIS A 51 10.25 3.43 -2.61
N ASP A 52 9.18 3.22 -1.85
CA ASP A 52 8.36 2.02 -1.90
C ASP A 52 7.20 2.12 -2.90
N LEU A 53 6.95 3.31 -3.45
CA LEU A 53 5.87 3.55 -4.40
C LEU A 53 5.87 2.53 -5.56
N VAL A 54 7.03 2.31 -6.16
CA VAL A 54 7.18 1.41 -7.32
C VAL A 54 6.87 -0.04 -6.95
N ILE A 55 7.38 -0.51 -5.80
CA ILE A 55 7.14 -1.90 -5.37
C ILE A 55 5.70 -2.09 -4.91
N VAL A 56 5.10 -1.08 -4.25
CA VAL A 56 3.69 -1.11 -3.84
C VAL A 56 2.77 -1.13 -5.05
N ALA A 57 2.98 -0.24 -6.03
CA ALA A 57 2.20 -0.21 -7.27
C ALA A 57 2.29 -1.54 -8.04
N ALA A 58 3.49 -2.11 -8.17
CA ALA A 58 3.69 -3.38 -8.83
C ALA A 58 2.98 -4.54 -8.11
N ASN A 59 2.99 -4.57 -6.78
CA ASN A 59 2.30 -5.61 -6.02
C ASN A 59 0.78 -5.40 -6.00
N LEU A 60 0.29 -4.16 -5.98
CA LEU A 60 -1.12 -3.84 -6.17
C LEU A 60 -1.64 -4.39 -7.51
N GLN A 61 -0.85 -4.30 -8.58
CA GLN A 61 -1.23 -4.87 -9.87
C GLN A 61 -1.37 -6.39 -9.80
N LYS A 62 -0.42 -7.07 -9.15
CA LYS A 62 -0.50 -8.51 -8.91
C LYS A 62 -1.72 -8.88 -8.08
N LEU A 63 -2.07 -8.07 -7.07
CA LEU A 63 -3.22 -8.33 -6.22
C LEU A 63 -4.54 -8.25 -7.00
N ILE A 64 -4.69 -7.25 -7.88
CA ILE A 64 -5.86 -7.14 -8.76
C ILE A 64 -5.93 -8.30 -9.74
N ASP A 65 -4.80 -8.66 -10.35
CA ASP A 65 -4.71 -9.79 -11.28
C ASP A 65 -5.16 -11.11 -10.60
N LEU A 66 -4.71 -11.37 -9.37
CA LEU A 66 -5.17 -12.50 -8.55
C LEU A 66 -6.69 -12.46 -8.28
N ALA A 67 -7.25 -11.27 -8.11
CA ALA A 67 -8.68 -11.07 -7.88
C ALA A 67 -9.52 -11.34 -9.14
N GLU A 68 -9.04 -10.89 -10.30
CA GLU A 68 -9.66 -11.14 -11.61
C GLU A 68 -9.64 -12.63 -11.95
N GLN A 69 -8.53 -13.31 -11.62
CA GLN A 69 -8.38 -14.76 -11.77
C GLN A 69 -9.24 -15.58 -10.79
N LYS A 70 -10.10 -14.94 -9.97
CA LYS A 70 -10.92 -15.57 -8.92
C LYS A 70 -10.10 -16.50 -8.00
N SER A 71 -8.85 -16.15 -7.74
CA SER A 71 -8.03 -16.92 -6.82
C SER A 71 -8.55 -16.76 -5.38
N ASP A 72 -8.49 -17.84 -4.60
CA ASP A 72 -8.79 -17.81 -3.16
C ASP A 72 -7.78 -16.95 -2.39
N LYS A 73 -6.56 -16.77 -2.94
CA LYS A 73 -5.49 -15.96 -2.35
C LYS A 73 -5.48 -14.57 -2.95
N ARG A 74 -6.18 -13.64 -2.30
CA ARG A 74 -6.13 -12.20 -2.61
C ARG A 74 -5.30 -11.44 -1.58
N SER A 75 -4.08 -11.92 -1.34
CA SER A 75 -3.12 -11.22 -0.50
C SER A 75 -1.70 -11.40 -1.06
N VAL A 76 -0.91 -10.34 -0.96
CA VAL A 76 0.48 -10.29 -1.41
C VAL A 76 1.30 -9.65 -0.30
N THR A 77 2.31 -10.37 0.19
CA THR A 77 3.34 -9.83 1.08
C THR A 77 4.58 -9.51 0.26
N PHE A 78 5.19 -8.36 0.49
CA PHE A 78 6.39 -7.92 -0.21
C PHE A 78 7.30 -7.10 0.69
N ALA A 79 8.60 -7.15 0.42
CA ALA A 79 9.58 -6.34 1.13
C ALA A 79 9.47 -4.87 0.70
N LEU A 80 9.68 -3.95 1.63
CA LEU A 80 9.82 -2.53 1.36
C LEU A 80 11.28 -2.21 1.01
N ASN A 81 11.51 -1.35 0.03
CA ASN A 81 12.82 -0.80 -0.31
C ASN A 81 13.34 0.17 0.76
N SER A 82 12.44 0.83 1.50
CA SER A 82 12.80 1.58 2.72
C SER A 82 13.43 0.69 3.79
N GLY A 83 13.18 -0.63 3.72
CA GLY A 83 13.78 -1.60 4.61
C GLY A 83 13.29 -1.44 6.04
N VAL A 84 14.21 -1.60 6.99
CA VAL A 84 13.95 -1.51 8.44
C VAL A 84 14.96 -0.59 9.09
N ALA A 85 14.67 -0.09 10.29
CA ALA A 85 15.66 0.66 11.03
C ALA A 85 16.93 -0.18 11.24
N PRO A 86 18.14 0.43 11.36
CA PRO A 86 19.40 -0.29 11.49
C PRO A 86 19.50 -1.21 12.72
N ASN A 87 18.56 -1.09 13.66
CA ASN A 87 18.48 -1.92 14.87
C ASN A 87 17.29 -2.89 14.85
N GLU A 88 16.60 -3.00 13.72
CA GLU A 88 15.48 -3.91 13.48
C GLU A 88 15.91 -5.03 12.53
N ILE A 89 15.35 -6.22 12.73
CA ILE A 89 15.56 -7.37 11.87
C ILE A 89 14.34 -7.49 10.96
N PRO A 90 14.52 -7.52 9.63
CA PRO A 90 13.39 -7.68 8.71
C PRO A 90 12.75 -9.05 8.90
N ASP A 91 11.45 -9.09 9.08
CA ASP A 91 10.69 -10.31 9.36
C ASP A 91 9.28 -10.24 8.73
N GLU A 92 8.98 -11.22 7.89
CA GLU A 92 7.69 -11.31 7.17
C GLU A 92 6.52 -11.61 8.09
N ARG A 93 6.73 -12.28 9.23
CA ARG A 93 5.66 -12.68 10.15
C ARG A 93 5.18 -11.50 10.98
N THR A 94 6.11 -10.64 11.39
CA THR A 94 5.80 -9.38 12.09
C THR A 94 5.57 -8.21 11.14
N LEU A 95 5.75 -8.43 9.82
CA LEU A 95 5.73 -7.38 8.79
C LEU A 95 6.73 -6.26 9.06
N THR A 96 7.87 -6.60 9.65
CA THR A 96 8.98 -5.68 9.91
C THR A 96 9.80 -5.54 8.64
N GLY A 97 9.69 -4.40 7.95
CA GLY A 97 10.32 -4.20 6.63
C GLY A 97 9.56 -4.85 5.47
N PHE A 98 8.38 -5.39 5.77
CA PHE A 98 7.49 -5.95 4.78
C PHE A 98 6.14 -5.26 4.88
N ALA A 99 5.44 -5.21 3.76
CA ALA A 99 4.06 -4.81 3.70
C ALA A 99 3.23 -5.94 3.14
N GLN A 100 2.02 -6.06 3.66
CA GLN A 100 1.02 -6.96 3.12
C GLN A 100 -0.16 -6.15 2.59
N ILE A 101 -0.51 -6.39 1.34
CA ILE A 101 -1.75 -5.91 0.74
C ILE A 101 -2.71 -7.08 0.59
N SER A 102 -3.98 -6.84 0.89
CA SER A 102 -5.03 -7.85 0.75
C SER A 102 -6.32 -7.21 0.25
N LEU A 103 -7.09 -7.96 -0.53
CA LEU A 103 -8.44 -7.57 -0.93
C LEU A 103 -9.44 -8.23 0.00
N ILE A 104 -10.33 -7.41 0.52
CA ILE A 104 -11.44 -7.81 1.36
C ILE A 104 -12.69 -7.61 0.52
N ASP A 105 -13.55 -8.62 0.48
CA ASP A 105 -14.88 -8.55 -0.15
C ASP A 105 -15.87 -7.85 0.78
#